data_AF-A0A372QGZ4-F1
#
_entry.id   AF-A0A372QGZ4-F1
#
_cell.length_a   1.000
_cell.length_b   1.000
_cell.length_c   1.000
_cell.angle_alpha   90.00
_cell.angle_beta   90.00
_cell.angle_gamma   90.00
#
_symmetry.space_group_name_H-M   'P 1'
#
loop_
_entity.id
_entity.type
_entity.pdbx_description
1 polymer ?
#
loop_
_entity_poly.entity_id
_entity_poly.type
_entity_poly.pdbx_seq_one_letter_code
_entity_poly.pdbx_strand_id
1 'polypeptide(L)'
;MPAQRKKTVSIATQMNQYPGVFKEDNEIMFCKFCDLSVEWKSKSIIDGHCLLKSHIKKKQTYESNAKRQGQVTISNINAAFESRKEVIEDLIEAFSLANIPLEKINNLLPFFKKYLKEEYEKDKNNESVLAVNGILQDVQKRRTVTIYINFIACFVQEFVQDLDFFQQQNKPVFPFVEGHLEQLTSYLEGNCIAQNFGPELHSLITQLYFNPDDFYSIFRSAFNSAYTKFEAHIPQHPVCSLFCASRVFDPLYIKMGIQTGDLSRNDIRRYSIITKFCNLSDELL
;
A
#
# COMPACT_ATOMS: atom_id res chain seq x y z
N MET A 1 -0.26 51.75 40.63
CA MET A 1 -0.01 51.37 39.22
C MET A 1 -0.33 49.88 39.07
N PRO A 2 -1.35 49.47 38.31
CA PRO A 2 -1.62 48.05 38.10
C PRO A 2 -0.69 47.49 37.00
N ALA A 3 -0.03 46.38 37.30
CA ALA A 3 0.83 45.65 36.37
C ALA A 3 0.02 45.13 35.17
N GLN A 4 0.46 45.47 33.96
CA GLN A 4 -0.08 44.91 32.72
C GLN A 4 0.24 43.42 32.67
N ARG A 5 -0.78 42.56 32.82
CA ARG A 5 -0.68 41.13 32.50
C ARG A 5 -0.40 40.98 31.01
N LYS A 6 0.81 40.52 30.64
CA LYS A 6 1.15 40.14 29.26
C LYS A 6 0.23 38.98 28.86
N LYS A 7 -0.61 39.19 27.84
CA LYS A 7 -1.40 38.11 27.22
C LYS A 7 -0.43 37.13 26.54
N THR A 8 -0.43 35.87 26.97
CA THR A 8 0.32 34.80 26.31
C THR A 8 -0.30 34.52 24.95
N VAL A 9 0.44 34.78 23.88
CA VAL A 9 0.02 34.50 22.50
C VAL A 9 0.31 33.03 22.20
N SER A 10 -0.66 32.28 21.69
CA SER A 10 -0.50 30.89 21.23
C SER A 10 -0.49 30.80 19.70
N ILE A 11 0.06 29.70 19.16
CA ILE A 11 0.09 29.39 17.71
C ILE A 11 -1.33 29.45 17.12
N ALA A 12 -2.28 28.79 17.79
CA ALA A 12 -3.69 28.80 17.40
C ALA A 12 -4.28 30.21 17.32
N THR A 13 -3.91 31.11 18.24
CA THR A 13 -4.39 32.51 18.23
C THR A 13 -3.84 33.28 17.03
N GLN A 14 -2.63 32.96 16.56
CA GLN A 14 -2.03 33.57 15.37
C GLN A 14 -2.63 33.00 14.08
N MET A 15 -2.81 31.68 14.00
CA MET A 15 -3.41 31.03 12.83
C MET A 15 -4.84 31.51 12.57
N ASN A 16 -5.62 31.78 13.62
CA ASN A 16 -6.97 32.32 13.50
C ASN A 16 -7.01 33.71 12.82
N GLN A 17 -5.92 34.47 12.83
CA GLN A 17 -5.84 35.76 12.13
C GLN A 17 -5.59 35.59 10.62
N TYR A 18 -5.16 34.41 10.16
CA TYR A 18 -4.85 34.10 8.77
C TYR A 18 -5.52 32.78 8.35
N PRO A 19 -6.87 32.75 8.29
CA PRO A 19 -7.62 31.52 8.07
C PRO A 19 -7.21 30.85 6.76
N GLY A 20 -6.88 29.55 6.86
CA GLY A 20 -6.54 28.72 5.71
C GLY A 20 -5.12 28.88 5.17
N VAL A 21 -4.30 29.79 5.72
CA VAL A 21 -2.93 30.04 5.24
C VAL A 21 -1.90 29.11 5.90
N PHE A 22 -2.05 28.88 7.20
CA PHE A 22 -1.06 28.15 8.01
C PHE A 22 -1.61 26.82 8.53
N LYS A 23 -0.71 25.89 8.85
CA LYS A 23 -0.96 24.65 9.59
C LYS A 23 0.04 24.54 10.74
N GLU A 24 -0.37 23.91 11.84
CA GLU A 24 0.51 23.59 12.96
C GLU A 24 0.97 22.14 12.84
N ASP A 25 2.26 21.90 13.06
CA ASP A 25 2.86 20.57 13.15
C ASP A 25 3.96 20.60 14.21
N ASN A 26 3.81 19.83 15.28
CA ASN A 26 4.76 19.73 16.41
C ASN A 26 5.26 21.10 16.94
N GLU A 27 4.34 22.01 17.28
CA GLU A 27 4.62 23.38 17.77
C GLU A 27 5.30 24.33 16.75
N ILE A 28 5.39 23.92 15.48
CA ILE A 28 5.91 24.72 14.37
C ILE A 28 4.75 25.15 13.45
N MET A 29 4.73 26.43 13.09
CA MET A 29 3.74 26.97 12.16
C MET A 29 4.27 26.92 10.73
N PHE A 30 3.59 26.19 9.83
CA PHE A 30 3.94 26.05 8.43
C PHE A 30 2.97 26.78 7.51
N CYS A 31 3.48 27.43 6.46
CA CYS A 31 2.65 28.00 5.40
C CYS A 31 2.26 26.94 4.37
N LYS A 32 0.95 26.73 4.15
CA LYS A 32 0.42 25.72 3.21
C LYS A 32 0.82 25.96 1.75
N PHE A 33 1.09 27.21 1.38
CA PHE A 33 1.43 27.58 0.01
C PHE A 33 2.93 27.63 -0.26
N CYS A 34 3.73 27.92 0.77
CA CYS A 34 5.18 28.07 0.63
C CYS A 34 5.96 26.82 1.01
N ASP A 35 5.34 25.95 1.81
CA ASP A 35 5.95 24.78 2.46
C ASP A 35 7.21 25.16 3.26
N LEU A 36 7.10 26.25 4.02
CA LEU A 36 8.16 26.79 4.86
C LEU A 36 7.63 27.01 6.27
N SER A 37 8.48 26.75 7.27
CA SER A 37 8.25 27.13 8.65
C SER A 37 8.30 28.67 8.79
N VAL A 38 7.34 29.24 9.50
CA VAL A 38 7.23 30.69 9.75
C VAL A 38 7.22 30.92 11.25
N GLU A 39 8.10 31.81 11.73
CA GLU A 39 8.15 32.17 13.13
C GLU A 39 6.85 32.90 13.53
N TRP A 40 6.09 32.29 14.45
CA TRP A 40 4.74 32.74 14.80
C TRP A 40 4.69 33.70 16.00
N LYS A 41 5.80 33.83 16.74
CA LYS A 41 5.89 34.66 17.95
C LYS A 41 5.79 36.16 17.64
N SER A 42 6.15 36.56 16.41
CA SER A 42 6.07 37.95 15.97
C SER A 42 5.10 38.12 14.82
N LYS A 43 4.05 38.94 15.03
CA LYS A 43 3.06 39.25 14.00
C LYS A 43 3.68 39.90 12.75
N SER A 44 4.71 40.75 12.92
CA SER A 44 5.38 41.40 11.79
C SER A 44 6.10 40.42 10.86
N ILE A 45 6.58 39.28 11.39
CA ILE A 45 7.21 38.23 10.58
C ILE A 45 6.15 37.50 9.75
N ILE A 46 4.99 37.23 10.35
CA ILE A 46 3.86 36.58 9.66
C ILE A 46 3.32 37.49 8.56
N ASP A 47 3.10 38.77 8.86
CA ASP A 47 2.66 39.78 7.89
C ASP A 47 3.68 39.94 6.76
N GLY A 48 4.97 40.04 7.12
CA GLY A 48 6.07 40.10 6.14
C GLY A 48 6.08 38.89 5.21
N HIS A 49 5.90 37.68 5.74
CA HIS A 49 5.80 36.45 4.96
C HIS A 49 4.63 36.49 3.97
N CYS A 50 3.43 36.86 4.42
CA CYS A 50 2.22 36.91 3.59
C CYS A 50 2.29 37.96 2.49
N LEU A 51 3.00 39.06 2.72
CA LEU A 51 3.14 40.17 1.77
C LEU A 51 4.27 39.94 0.75
N LEU A 52 5.11 38.92 0.92
CA LEU A 52 6.17 38.62 -0.04
C LEU A 52 5.59 38.24 -1.42
N LYS A 53 6.15 38.83 -2.48
CA LYS A 53 5.77 38.52 -3.88
C LYS A 53 5.86 37.01 -4.20
N SER A 54 6.82 36.32 -3.59
CA SER A 54 6.98 34.86 -3.72
C SER A 54 5.79 34.09 -3.14
N HIS A 55 5.29 34.49 -1.97
CA HIS A 55 4.11 33.90 -1.34
C HIS A 55 2.87 34.10 -2.22
N ILE A 56 2.63 35.32 -2.69
CA ILE A 56 1.47 35.66 -3.53
C ILE A 56 1.44 34.80 -4.81
N LYS A 57 2.59 34.67 -5.49
CA LYS A 57 2.73 33.85 -6.70
C LYS A 57 2.47 32.36 -6.42
N LYS A 58 3.03 31.83 -5.34
CA LYS A 58 2.81 30.43 -4.93
C LYS A 58 1.34 30.17 -4.57
N LYS A 59 0.69 31.08 -3.85
CA LYS A 59 -0.75 31.00 -3.53
C LYS A 59 -1.62 30.98 -4.78
N GLN A 60 -1.40 31.90 -5.72
CA GLN A 60 -2.13 31.92 -7.00
C GLN A 60 -1.95 30.64 -7.82
N THR A 61 -0.74 30.07 -7.81
CA THR A 61 -0.45 28.80 -8.49
C THR A 61 -1.20 27.64 -7.84
N TYR A 62 -1.20 27.57 -6.51
CA TYR A 62 -1.91 26.56 -5.73
C TYR A 62 -3.43 26.62 -5.98
N GLU A 63 -4.02 27.82 -5.94
CA GLU A 63 -5.45 28.02 -6.19
C GLU A 63 -5.84 27.72 -7.65
N SER A 64 -4.96 28.01 -8.62
CA SER A 64 -5.18 27.68 -10.03
C SER A 64 -5.10 26.17 -10.30
N ASN A 65 -4.19 25.46 -9.64
CA ASN A 65 -4.07 24.01 -9.72
C ASN A 65 -5.26 23.30 -9.06
N ALA A 66 -5.76 23.81 -7.92
CA ALA A 66 -6.97 23.32 -7.28
C ALA A 66 -8.21 23.47 -8.18
N LYS A 67 -8.31 24.57 -8.95
CA LYS A 67 -9.38 24.75 -9.95
C LYS A 67 -9.24 23.81 -11.15
N ARG A 68 -8.01 23.46 -11.57
CA ARG A 68 -7.76 22.47 -12.65
C ARG A 68 -8.06 21.03 -12.23
N GLN A 69 -7.86 20.69 -10.95
CA GLN A 69 -8.30 19.40 -10.38
C GLN A 69 -9.84 19.25 -10.33
N GLY A 70 -10.60 20.34 -10.47
CA GLY A 70 -12.07 20.32 -10.47
C GLY A 70 -12.76 19.98 -11.79
N GLN A 71 -12.01 19.70 -12.88
CA GLN A 71 -12.59 19.46 -14.23
C GLN A 71 -12.53 18.01 -14.74
N VAL A 72 -12.33 17.03 -13.86
CA VAL A 72 -12.57 15.62 -14.20
C VAL A 72 -13.57 15.04 -13.19
N THR A 73 -14.76 14.70 -13.66
CA THR A 73 -15.86 14.22 -12.81
C THR A 73 -15.48 12.88 -12.16
N ILE A 74 -15.68 12.74 -10.85
CA ILE A 74 -15.42 11.52 -10.04
C ILE A 74 -16.03 10.26 -10.70
N SER A 75 -17.17 10.41 -11.38
CA SER A 75 -17.84 9.35 -12.15
C SER A 75 -16.94 8.72 -13.21
N ASN A 76 -16.13 9.51 -13.93
CA ASN A 76 -15.26 9.01 -15.00
C ASN A 76 -14.04 8.28 -14.44
N ILE A 77 -13.53 8.72 -13.28
CA ILE A 77 -12.41 8.06 -12.58
C ILE A 77 -12.88 6.72 -12.03
N ASN A 78 -14.05 6.68 -11.40
CA ASN A 78 -14.64 5.44 -10.88
C ASN A 78 -14.99 4.47 -12.01
N ALA A 79 -15.61 4.92 -13.11
CA ALA A 79 -15.90 4.05 -14.26
C ALA A 79 -14.63 3.51 -14.92
N ALA A 80 -13.58 4.33 -15.04
CA ALA A 80 -12.29 3.89 -15.55
C ALA A 80 -11.53 2.99 -14.56
N PHE A 81 -11.76 3.13 -13.26
CA PHE A 81 -11.17 2.29 -12.22
C PHE A 81 -11.87 0.93 -12.17
N GLU A 82 -13.20 0.91 -12.14
CA GLU A 82 -14.00 -0.32 -12.16
C GLU A 82 -13.75 -1.12 -13.44
N SER A 83 -13.73 -0.50 -14.63
CA SER A 83 -13.39 -1.22 -15.86
C SER A 83 -11.95 -1.76 -15.90
N ARG A 84 -10.99 -1.09 -15.24
CA ARG A 84 -9.61 -1.61 -15.10
C ARG A 84 -9.51 -2.74 -14.09
N LYS A 85 -10.30 -2.69 -13.03
CA LYS A 85 -10.39 -3.71 -11.98
C LYS A 85 -11.01 -4.99 -12.53
N GLU A 86 -12.13 -4.89 -13.24
CA GLU A 86 -12.84 -6.01 -13.85
C GLU A 86 -11.91 -6.79 -14.80
N VAL A 87 -11.18 -6.10 -15.67
CA VAL A 87 -10.21 -6.73 -16.60
C VAL A 87 -9.06 -7.43 -15.87
N ILE A 88 -8.60 -6.89 -14.74
CA ILE A 88 -7.52 -7.50 -13.96
C ILE A 88 -8.03 -8.72 -13.19
N GLU A 89 -9.23 -8.64 -12.62
CA GLU A 89 -9.88 -9.75 -11.89
C GLU A 89 -10.14 -10.93 -12.85
N ASP A 90 -10.71 -10.67 -14.03
CA ASP A 90 -10.96 -11.69 -15.06
C ASP A 90 -9.66 -12.35 -15.55
N LEU A 91 -8.57 -11.59 -15.70
CA LEU A 91 -7.28 -12.10 -16.15
C LEU A 91 -6.63 -13.01 -15.09
N ILE A 92 -6.71 -12.61 -13.82
CA ILE A 92 -6.20 -13.39 -12.69
C ILE A 92 -7.02 -14.67 -12.54
N GLU A 93 -8.35 -14.59 -12.66
CA GLU A 93 -9.24 -15.76 -12.62
C GLU A 93 -8.92 -16.73 -13.76
N ALA A 94 -8.81 -16.24 -15.00
CA ALA A 94 -8.48 -17.06 -16.16
C ALA A 94 -7.12 -17.77 -16.02
N PHE A 95 -6.09 -17.10 -15.48
CA PHE A 95 -4.78 -17.71 -15.26
C PHE A 95 -4.77 -18.69 -14.09
N SER A 96 -5.54 -18.39 -13.04
CA SER A 96 -5.73 -19.31 -11.91
C SER A 96 -6.43 -20.60 -12.38
N LEU A 97 -7.51 -20.48 -13.16
CA LEU A 97 -8.22 -21.62 -13.76
C LEU A 97 -7.34 -22.42 -14.71
N ALA A 98 -6.48 -21.75 -15.47
CA ALA A 98 -5.55 -22.40 -16.41
C ALA A 98 -4.29 -22.97 -15.74
N ASN A 99 -4.14 -22.83 -14.42
CA ASN A 99 -2.93 -23.20 -13.67
C ASN A 99 -1.64 -22.59 -14.26
N ILE A 100 -1.74 -21.34 -14.72
CA ILE A 100 -0.63 -20.58 -15.29
C ILE A 100 -0.03 -19.72 -14.16
N PRO A 101 1.24 -19.95 -13.77
CA PRO A 101 1.90 -19.11 -12.77
C PRO A 101 1.94 -17.65 -13.24
N LEU A 102 1.43 -16.73 -12.41
CA LEU A 102 1.36 -15.29 -12.72
C LEU A 102 2.74 -14.67 -13.01
N GLU A 103 3.80 -15.21 -12.39
CA GLU A 103 5.21 -14.88 -12.66
C GLU A 103 5.65 -15.14 -14.11
N LYS A 104 4.95 -16.00 -14.85
CA LYS A 104 5.25 -16.30 -16.27
C LYS A 104 4.54 -15.36 -17.26
N ILE A 105 3.75 -14.40 -16.78
CA ILE A 105 3.01 -13.45 -17.65
C ILE A 105 3.94 -12.74 -18.65
N ASN A 106 5.16 -12.39 -18.23
CA ASN A 106 6.15 -11.75 -19.11
C ASN A 106 6.52 -12.63 -20.32
N ASN A 107 6.56 -13.95 -20.15
CA ASN A 107 6.84 -14.89 -21.24
C ASN A 107 5.62 -15.12 -22.14
N LEU A 108 4.42 -14.82 -21.64
CA LEU A 108 3.18 -14.95 -22.38
C LEU A 108 2.83 -13.68 -23.16
N LEU A 109 3.48 -12.55 -22.89
CA LEU A 109 3.24 -11.29 -23.61
C LEU A 109 3.41 -11.39 -25.15
N PRO A 110 4.46 -12.05 -25.67
CA PRO A 110 4.59 -12.32 -27.11
C PRO A 110 3.51 -13.28 -27.62
N PHE A 111 3.13 -14.27 -26.82
CA PHE A 111 2.07 -15.22 -27.10
C PHE A 111 0.71 -14.51 -27.23
N PHE A 112 0.33 -13.68 -26.25
CA PHE A 112 -0.89 -12.88 -26.29
C PHE A 112 -0.92 -11.98 -27.51
N LYS A 113 0.16 -11.27 -27.84
CA LYS A 113 0.23 -10.44 -29.04
C LYS A 113 -0.02 -11.23 -30.34
N LYS A 114 0.51 -12.45 -30.43
CA LYS A 114 0.31 -13.33 -31.58
C LYS A 114 -1.15 -13.82 -31.66
N TYR A 115 -1.64 -14.43 -30.59
CA TYR A 115 -2.95 -15.07 -30.60
C TYR A 115 -4.11 -14.08 -30.55
N LEU A 116 -3.97 -12.92 -29.91
CA LEU A 116 -4.97 -11.84 -30.00
C LEU A 116 -5.10 -11.31 -31.42
N LYS A 117 -4.00 -11.24 -32.18
CA LYS A 117 -4.06 -10.84 -33.59
C LYS A 117 -4.76 -11.91 -34.43
N GLU A 118 -4.49 -13.19 -34.16
CA GLU A 118 -5.15 -14.30 -34.85
C GLU A 118 -6.65 -14.37 -34.54
N GLU A 119 -7.05 -14.19 -33.27
CA GLU A 119 -8.46 -14.16 -32.87
C GLU A 119 -9.18 -12.90 -33.38
N TYR A 120 -8.51 -11.75 -33.40
CA TYR A 120 -9.06 -10.53 -33.99
C TYR A 120 -9.37 -10.68 -35.48
N GLU A 121 -8.51 -11.36 -36.23
CA GLU A 121 -8.76 -11.61 -37.66
C GLU A 121 -9.86 -12.65 -37.90
N LYS A 122 -10.07 -13.59 -36.96
CA LYS A 122 -11.13 -14.61 -37.05
C LYS A 122 -12.50 -14.08 -36.67
N ASP A 123 -12.60 -13.26 -35.62
CA ASP A 123 -13.84 -12.66 -35.17
C ASP A 123 -13.65 -11.17 -34.84
N LYS A 124 -13.86 -10.35 -35.88
CA LYS A 124 -13.73 -8.90 -35.82
C LYS A 124 -14.82 -8.22 -34.99
N ASN A 125 -15.86 -8.96 -34.58
CA ASN A 125 -16.99 -8.44 -33.83
C ASN A 125 -16.92 -8.84 -32.34
N ASN A 126 -15.94 -9.63 -31.93
CA ASN A 126 -15.76 -9.97 -30.52
C ASN A 126 -15.35 -8.71 -29.74
N GLU A 127 -16.27 -8.20 -28.90
CA GLU A 127 -16.07 -6.97 -28.13
C GLU A 127 -14.86 -7.02 -27.21
N SER A 128 -14.58 -8.17 -26.57
CA SER A 128 -13.43 -8.34 -25.68
C SER A 128 -12.10 -8.28 -26.45
N VAL A 129 -12.03 -8.95 -27.62
CA VAL A 129 -10.83 -8.92 -28.47
C VAL A 129 -10.62 -7.53 -29.07
N LEU A 130 -11.69 -6.85 -29.48
CA LEU A 130 -11.65 -5.45 -29.93
C LEU A 130 -11.13 -4.51 -28.83
N ALA A 131 -11.64 -4.66 -27.60
CA ALA A 131 -11.23 -3.84 -26.46
C ALA A 131 -9.75 -4.05 -26.14
N VAL A 132 -9.29 -5.30 -26.04
CA VAL A 132 -7.89 -5.63 -25.75
C VAL A 132 -6.97 -5.16 -26.89
N ASN A 133 -7.36 -5.38 -28.16
CA ASN A 133 -6.59 -4.87 -29.30
C ASN A 133 -6.51 -3.33 -29.26
N GLY A 134 -7.62 -2.63 -28.97
CA GLY A 134 -7.64 -1.18 -28.81
C GLY A 134 -6.69 -0.68 -27.71
N ILE A 135 -6.63 -1.38 -26.57
CA ILE A 135 -5.68 -1.12 -25.48
C ILE A 135 -4.23 -1.32 -25.92
N LEU A 136 -3.95 -2.38 -26.69
CA LEU A 136 -2.60 -2.69 -27.15
C LEU A 136 -2.11 -1.74 -28.25
N GLN A 137 -3.00 -1.25 -29.11
CA GLN A 137 -2.66 -0.26 -30.14
C GLN A 137 -2.34 1.11 -29.52
N ASP A 138 -3.06 1.51 -28.46
CA ASP A 138 -2.78 2.72 -27.71
C ASP A 138 -1.42 2.65 -26.99
N VAL A 139 -0.51 3.55 -27.37
CA VAL A 139 0.86 3.56 -26.84
C VAL A 139 0.86 3.81 -25.34
N GLN A 140 0.02 4.72 -24.83
CA GLN A 140 -0.01 5.05 -23.40
C GLN A 140 -0.58 3.90 -22.59
N LYS A 141 -1.72 3.35 -23.01
CA LYS A 141 -2.34 2.21 -22.31
C LYS A 141 -1.41 0.98 -22.30
N ARG A 142 -0.73 0.70 -23.41
CA ARG A 142 0.25 -0.39 -23.49
C ARG A 142 1.39 -0.21 -22.49
N ARG A 143 1.91 1.01 -22.33
CA ARG A 143 2.95 1.31 -21.35
C ARG A 143 2.43 1.16 -19.92
N THR A 144 1.21 1.61 -19.63
CA THR A 144 0.54 1.39 -18.34
C THR A 144 0.40 -0.10 -18.02
N VAL A 145 -0.07 -0.91 -18.97
CA VAL A 145 -0.17 -2.38 -18.82
C VAL A 145 1.20 -3.00 -18.55
N THR A 146 2.24 -2.53 -19.24
CA THR A 146 3.62 -2.99 -19.02
C THR A 146 4.07 -2.74 -17.57
N ILE A 147 3.76 -1.57 -17.02
CA ILE A 147 4.08 -1.23 -15.62
C ILE A 147 3.35 -2.17 -14.67
N TYR A 148 2.05 -2.40 -14.86
CA TYR A 148 1.27 -3.28 -13.99
C TYR A 148 1.73 -4.73 -14.02
N ILE A 149 2.06 -5.25 -15.20
CA ILE A 149 2.60 -6.60 -15.33
C ILE A 149 3.93 -6.73 -14.58
N ASN A 150 4.83 -5.75 -14.71
CA ASN A 150 6.10 -5.78 -13.99
C ASN A 150 5.91 -5.63 -12.49
N PHE A 151 4.97 -4.80 -12.04
CA PHE A 151 4.60 -4.72 -10.63
C PHE A 151 4.17 -6.09 -10.09
N ILE A 152 3.23 -6.77 -10.78
CA ILE A 152 2.81 -8.11 -10.38
C ILE A 152 4.01 -9.06 -10.35
N ALA A 153 4.84 -9.07 -11.39
CA ALA A 153 6.01 -9.94 -11.46
C ALA A 153 7.01 -9.72 -10.30
N CYS A 154 7.23 -8.48 -9.87
CA CYS A 154 8.12 -8.15 -8.76
C CYS A 154 7.63 -8.66 -7.41
N PHE A 155 6.31 -8.69 -7.19
CA PHE A 155 5.73 -8.92 -5.86
C PHE A 155 4.98 -10.25 -5.73
N VAL A 156 4.71 -10.96 -6.83
CA VAL A 156 3.91 -12.19 -6.80
C VAL A 156 4.64 -13.39 -6.18
N GLN A 157 5.97 -13.38 -6.17
CA GLN A 157 6.76 -14.53 -5.69
C GLN A 157 6.49 -14.87 -4.22
N GLU A 158 6.35 -13.87 -3.34
CA GLU A 158 6.01 -14.11 -1.93
C GLU A 158 4.65 -14.80 -1.80
N PHE A 159 3.65 -14.36 -2.57
CA PHE A 159 2.32 -15.00 -2.57
C PHE A 159 2.36 -16.43 -3.10
N VAL A 160 3.16 -16.70 -4.13
CA VAL A 160 3.33 -18.06 -4.68
C VAL A 160 4.00 -18.97 -3.66
N GLN A 161 5.05 -18.48 -2.97
CA GLN A 161 5.74 -19.25 -1.93
C GLN A 161 4.81 -19.62 -0.77
N ASP A 162 3.99 -18.66 -0.30
CA ASP A 162 3.01 -18.95 0.74
C ASP A 162 1.91 -19.90 0.24
N LEU A 163 1.42 -19.72 -0.99
CA LEU A 163 0.44 -20.62 -1.60
C LEU A 163 0.97 -22.06 -1.68
N ASP A 164 2.21 -22.23 -2.15
CA ASP A 164 2.87 -23.53 -2.26
C ASP A 164 3.10 -24.15 -0.88
N PHE A 165 3.47 -23.36 0.13
CA PHE A 165 3.58 -23.82 1.50
C PHE A 165 2.25 -24.39 2.03
N PHE A 166 1.14 -23.67 1.80
CA PHE A 166 -0.17 -24.09 2.28
C PHE A 166 -0.84 -25.20 1.43
N GLN A 167 -0.55 -25.28 0.13
CA GLN A 167 -1.21 -26.21 -0.80
C GLN A 167 -0.38 -27.46 -1.17
N GLN A 168 0.94 -27.33 -1.37
CA GLN A 168 1.77 -28.42 -1.92
C GLN A 168 2.45 -29.25 -0.83
N GLN A 169 2.73 -28.69 0.35
CA GLN A 169 3.19 -29.50 1.48
C GLN A 169 1.98 -30.23 2.08
N ASN A 170 1.92 -31.56 1.89
CA ASN A 170 0.85 -32.46 2.33
C ASN A 170 0.65 -32.48 3.87
N LYS A 171 0.18 -31.36 4.44
CA LYS A 171 0.22 -30.84 5.82
C LYS A 171 1.29 -29.74 5.95
N PRO A 172 0.93 -28.44 5.98
CA PRO A 172 1.84 -27.44 6.51
C PRO A 172 2.30 -27.90 7.90
N VAL A 173 3.62 -27.90 8.12
CA VAL A 173 4.17 -28.32 9.40
C VAL A 173 3.77 -27.26 10.42
N PHE A 174 2.79 -27.61 11.26
CA PHE A 174 2.05 -26.75 12.21
C PHE A 174 2.90 -25.63 12.86
N PRO A 175 4.13 -25.90 13.35
CA PRO A 175 5.02 -24.88 13.90
C PRO A 175 5.39 -23.71 12.99
N PHE A 176 5.46 -23.91 11.68
CA PHE A 176 5.90 -22.89 10.73
C PHE A 176 4.76 -22.03 10.19
N VAL A 177 3.51 -22.48 10.34
CA VAL A 177 2.31 -21.75 9.87
C VAL A 177 2.28 -20.33 10.42
N GLU A 178 2.48 -20.16 11.72
CA GLU A 178 2.44 -18.84 12.36
C GLU A 178 3.55 -17.92 11.84
N GLY A 179 4.75 -18.46 11.59
CA GLY A 179 5.86 -17.69 11.05
C GLY A 179 5.59 -17.19 9.62
N HIS A 180 5.00 -18.03 8.78
CA HIS A 180 4.56 -17.63 7.43
C HIS A 180 3.48 -16.56 7.48
N LEU A 181 2.49 -16.69 8.37
CA LEU A 181 1.44 -15.68 8.53
C LEU A 181 1.99 -14.34 9.03
N GLU A 182 2.94 -14.34 9.98
CA GLU A 182 3.64 -13.13 10.45
C GLU A 182 4.47 -12.46 9.33
N GLN A 183 5.17 -13.26 8.52
CA GLN A 183 5.93 -12.77 7.37
C GLN A 183 4.99 -12.14 6.34
N LEU A 184 3.92 -12.83 5.95
CA LEU A 184 2.94 -12.32 5.00
C LEU A 184 2.26 -11.04 5.53
N THR A 185 1.93 -10.99 6.82
CA THR A 185 1.39 -9.79 7.48
C THR A 185 2.35 -8.62 7.33
N SER A 186 3.61 -8.81 7.74
CA SER A 186 4.65 -7.78 7.67
C SER A 186 4.91 -7.31 6.23
N TYR A 187 4.88 -8.24 5.28
CA TYR A 187 5.05 -7.97 3.86
C TYR A 187 3.90 -7.11 3.32
N LEU A 188 2.65 -7.45 3.64
CA LEU A 188 1.48 -6.68 3.22
C LEU A 188 1.47 -5.28 3.84
N GLU A 189 1.64 -5.18 5.17
CA GLU A 189 1.66 -3.91 5.90
C GLU A 189 2.76 -2.97 5.41
N GLY A 190 3.98 -3.49 5.23
CA GLY A 190 5.11 -2.71 4.73
C GLY A 190 4.85 -2.10 3.36
N ASN A 191 4.20 -2.87 2.47
CA ASN A 191 3.86 -2.40 1.14
C ASN A 191 2.61 -1.48 1.08
N CYS A 192 1.71 -1.55 2.07
CA CYS A 192 0.59 -0.61 2.20
C CYS A 192 1.07 0.84 2.46
N ILE A 193 2.17 1.02 3.19
CA ILE A 193 2.74 2.33 3.55
C ILE A 193 4.00 2.69 2.76
N ALA A 194 4.39 1.85 1.79
CA ALA A 194 5.61 2.03 1.02
C ALA A 194 5.64 3.38 0.27
N GLN A 195 6.72 4.12 0.46
CA GLN A 195 6.98 5.37 -0.27
C GLN A 195 7.52 5.12 -1.68
N ASN A 196 8.17 3.98 -1.90
CA ASN A 196 8.70 3.55 -3.19
C ASN A 196 8.58 2.02 -3.32
N PHE A 197 8.61 1.52 -4.55
CA PHE A 197 8.48 0.09 -4.87
C PHE A 197 9.75 -0.46 -5.55
N GLY A 198 10.91 0.03 -5.10
CA GLY A 198 12.21 -0.40 -5.61
C GLY A 198 12.68 0.33 -6.88
N PRO A 199 13.99 0.26 -7.16
CA PRO A 199 14.62 1.01 -8.25
C PRO A 199 14.24 0.50 -9.64
N GLU A 200 13.92 -0.79 -9.77
CA GLU A 200 13.55 -1.44 -11.03
C GLU A 200 12.24 -0.87 -11.59
N LEU A 201 11.19 -0.88 -10.76
CA LEU A 201 9.90 -0.30 -11.13
C LEU A 201 10.00 1.21 -11.29
N HIS A 202 10.75 1.90 -10.44
CA HIS A 202 10.99 3.33 -10.58
C HIS A 202 11.59 3.66 -11.96
N SER A 203 12.68 2.98 -12.32
CA SER A 203 13.35 3.17 -13.60
C SER A 203 12.43 2.85 -14.78
N LEU A 204 11.69 1.74 -14.71
CA LEU A 204 10.73 1.35 -15.75
C LEU A 204 9.66 2.44 -15.97
N ILE A 205 9.04 2.94 -14.90
CA ILE A 205 7.98 3.96 -15.00
C ILE A 205 8.54 5.24 -15.63
N THR A 206 9.72 5.68 -15.20
CA THR A 206 10.39 6.85 -15.78
C THR A 206 10.77 6.65 -17.25
N GLN A 207 11.32 5.48 -17.62
CA GLN A 207 11.66 5.14 -19.00
C GLN A 207 10.44 5.13 -19.92
N LEU A 208 9.27 4.79 -19.38
CA LEU A 208 7.99 4.83 -20.10
C LEU A 208 7.33 6.22 -20.10
N TYR A 209 8.05 7.24 -19.62
CA TYR A 209 7.65 8.65 -19.58
C TYR A 209 6.45 8.94 -18.66
N PHE A 210 6.35 8.20 -17.56
CA PHE A 210 5.35 8.42 -16.53
C PHE A 210 5.99 8.96 -15.24
N ASN A 211 5.15 9.56 -14.39
CA ASN A 211 5.52 9.91 -13.03
C ASN A 211 5.33 8.69 -12.09
N PRO A 212 6.38 8.22 -11.40
CA PRO A 212 6.29 7.10 -10.45
C PRO A 212 5.22 7.27 -9.36
N ASP A 213 5.03 8.49 -8.84
CA ASP A 213 4.10 8.74 -7.73
C ASP A 213 2.64 8.42 -8.10
N ASP A 214 2.27 8.61 -9.38
CA ASP A 214 0.93 8.30 -9.89
C ASP A 214 0.65 6.80 -9.76
N PHE A 215 1.65 5.95 -9.96
CA PHE A 215 1.54 4.49 -9.89
C PHE A 215 1.71 3.96 -8.47
N TYR A 216 2.58 4.56 -7.66
CA TYR A 216 2.81 4.13 -6.27
C TYR A 216 1.53 4.21 -5.43
N SER A 217 0.66 5.19 -5.70
CA SER A 217 -0.66 5.26 -5.06
C SER A 217 -1.54 4.04 -5.38
N ILE A 218 -1.50 3.58 -6.64
CA ILE A 218 -2.26 2.42 -7.13
C ILE A 218 -1.68 1.14 -6.53
N PHE A 219 -0.35 1.01 -6.49
CA PHE A 219 0.33 -0.15 -5.90
C PHE A 219 0.01 -0.30 -4.41
N ARG A 220 0.08 0.80 -3.64
CA ARG A 220 -0.36 0.81 -2.23
C ARG A 220 -1.83 0.40 -2.11
N SER A 221 -2.70 0.87 -3.01
CA SER A 221 -4.12 0.49 -2.98
C SER A 221 -4.33 -1.01 -3.27
N ALA A 222 -3.52 -1.60 -4.15
CA ALA A 222 -3.56 -3.03 -4.42
C ALA A 222 -3.14 -3.84 -3.17
N PHE A 223 -2.06 -3.43 -2.51
CA PHE A 223 -1.62 -4.05 -1.25
C PHE A 223 -2.64 -3.87 -0.12
N ASN A 224 -3.26 -2.70 0.01
CA ASN A 224 -4.35 -2.49 0.97
C ASN A 224 -5.52 -3.45 0.69
N SER A 225 -5.88 -3.65 -0.58
CA SER A 225 -6.95 -4.58 -0.94
C SER A 225 -6.59 -6.03 -0.59
N ALA A 226 -5.34 -6.43 -0.78
CA ALA A 226 -4.85 -7.74 -0.38
C ALA A 226 -4.83 -7.89 1.15
N TYR A 227 -4.36 -6.89 1.88
CA TYR A 227 -4.35 -6.85 3.34
C TYR A 227 -5.76 -6.95 3.92
N THR A 228 -6.73 -6.18 3.41
CA THR A 228 -8.12 -6.27 3.87
C THR A 228 -8.71 -7.67 3.68
N LYS A 229 -8.41 -8.34 2.56
CA LYS A 229 -8.84 -9.74 2.34
C LYS A 229 -8.16 -10.69 3.34
N PHE A 230 -6.87 -10.52 3.58
CA PHE A 230 -6.12 -11.32 4.55
C PHE A 230 -6.63 -11.14 5.99
N GLU A 231 -6.79 -9.89 6.41
CA GLU A 231 -7.26 -9.50 7.75
C GLU A 231 -8.68 -9.97 8.04
N ALA A 232 -9.54 -10.08 7.03
CA ALA A 232 -10.88 -10.63 7.19
C ALA A 232 -10.90 -12.12 7.56
N HIS A 233 -9.83 -12.86 7.28
CA HIS A 233 -9.82 -14.33 7.39
C HIS A 233 -8.83 -14.89 8.43
N ILE A 234 -7.69 -14.25 8.65
CA ILE A 234 -6.58 -14.85 9.41
C ILE A 234 -6.51 -14.42 10.89
N PRO A 235 -6.46 -13.12 11.25
CA PRO A 235 -6.27 -12.69 12.64
C PRO A 235 -7.34 -13.18 13.62
N GLN A 236 -8.55 -13.44 13.11
CA GLN A 236 -9.69 -13.89 13.90
C GLN A 236 -9.94 -15.41 13.81
N HIS A 237 -9.08 -16.14 13.10
CA HIS A 237 -9.28 -17.57 12.90
C HIS A 237 -9.06 -18.35 14.21
N PRO A 238 -10.01 -19.21 14.65
CA PRO A 238 -9.92 -19.91 15.93
C PRO A 238 -8.64 -20.74 16.13
N VAL A 239 -8.04 -21.19 15.01
CA VAL A 239 -6.86 -22.06 15.00
C VAL A 239 -5.53 -21.28 15.12
N CYS A 240 -5.51 -19.95 14.94
CA CYS A 240 -4.27 -19.15 15.09
C CYS A 240 -3.65 -19.30 16.48
N SER A 241 -4.48 -19.34 17.52
CA SER A 241 -4.03 -19.64 18.88
C SER A 241 -3.33 -21.01 18.97
N LEU A 242 -3.82 -22.03 18.25
CA LEU A 242 -3.22 -23.35 18.21
C LEU A 242 -1.89 -23.38 17.43
N PHE A 243 -1.78 -22.63 16.33
CA PHE A 243 -0.53 -22.47 15.58
C PHE A 243 0.53 -21.80 16.46
N CYS A 244 0.18 -20.68 17.08
CA CYS A 244 1.00 -20.00 18.09
C CYS A 244 1.53 -20.95 19.16
N ALA A 245 0.67 -21.76 19.77
CA ALA A 245 1.10 -22.73 20.79
C ALA A 245 2.01 -23.82 20.25
N SER A 246 1.68 -24.39 19.08
CA SER A 246 2.46 -25.48 18.51
C SER A 246 3.92 -25.10 18.26
N ARG A 247 4.15 -23.83 17.90
CA ARG A 247 5.48 -23.24 17.67
C ARG A 247 6.34 -23.18 18.93
N VAL A 248 5.75 -23.00 20.12
CA VAL A 248 6.47 -22.98 21.41
C VAL A 248 7.11 -24.33 21.72
N PHE A 249 6.51 -25.41 21.23
CA PHE A 249 7.00 -26.77 21.45
C PHE A 249 7.91 -27.26 20.32
N ASP A 250 8.19 -26.44 19.29
CA ASP A 250 9.11 -26.80 18.21
C ASP A 250 10.58 -26.64 18.65
N PRO A 251 11.36 -27.73 18.71
CA PRO A 251 12.78 -27.68 19.09
C PRO A 251 13.60 -26.75 18.20
N LEU A 252 13.26 -26.59 16.92
CA LEU A 252 13.97 -25.68 16.02
C LEU A 252 13.71 -24.22 16.38
N TYR A 253 12.46 -23.87 16.69
CA TYR A 253 12.09 -22.53 17.13
C TYR A 253 12.79 -22.14 18.45
N ILE A 254 12.81 -23.06 19.41
CA ILE A 254 13.52 -22.90 20.69
C ILE A 254 15.03 -22.72 20.46
N LYS A 255 15.64 -23.58 19.64
CA LYS A 255 17.08 -23.52 19.32
C LYS A 255 17.44 -22.19 18.67
N MET A 256 16.59 -21.69 17.76
CA MET A 256 16.81 -20.41 17.09
C MET A 256 16.73 -19.25 18.09
N GLY A 257 15.76 -19.25 19.02
CA GLY A 257 15.69 -18.26 20.10
C GLY A 257 16.93 -18.24 21.00
N ILE A 258 17.45 -19.42 21.35
CA ILE A 258 18.70 -19.54 22.13
C ILE A 258 19.89 -18.97 21.34
N GLN A 259 19.97 -19.23 20.04
CA GLN A 259 21.05 -18.73 19.18
C GLN A 259 21.00 -17.21 18.98
N THR A 260 19.81 -16.62 18.91
CA THR A 260 19.63 -15.17 18.73
C THR A 260 19.59 -14.39 20.05
N GLY A 261 19.67 -15.07 21.20
CA GLY A 261 19.55 -14.45 22.52
C GLY A 261 18.12 -14.01 22.88
N ASP A 262 17.11 -14.43 22.11
CA ASP A 262 15.71 -14.12 22.33
C ASP A 262 15.07 -15.18 23.25
N LEU A 263 15.28 -15.01 24.56
CA LEU A 263 14.70 -15.87 25.60
C LEU A 263 13.17 -15.80 25.67
N SER A 264 12.57 -14.81 25.01
CA SER A 264 11.13 -14.57 25.05
C SER A 264 10.31 -15.57 24.25
N ARG A 265 10.96 -16.35 23.36
CA ARG A 265 10.38 -17.45 22.58
C ARG A 265 10.09 -18.71 23.40
N ASN A 266 10.63 -18.79 24.61
CA ASN A 266 10.42 -19.90 25.54
C ASN A 266 9.43 -19.55 26.67
N ASP A 267 8.89 -18.33 26.68
CA ASP A 267 7.96 -17.88 27.72
C ASP A 267 6.53 -18.33 27.42
N ILE A 268 6.14 -19.46 28.02
CA ILE A 268 4.79 -20.03 27.88
C ILE A 268 3.68 -19.06 28.33
N ARG A 269 3.99 -18.06 29.18
CA ARG A 269 3.01 -17.08 29.67
C ARG A 269 2.57 -16.09 28.61
N ARG A 270 3.35 -15.92 27.55
CA ARG A 270 2.96 -15.11 26.37
C ARG A 270 1.83 -15.74 25.55
N TYR A 271 1.48 -17.00 25.86
CA TYR A 271 0.43 -17.77 25.18
C TYR A 271 -0.80 -17.97 26.07
N SER A 272 -0.99 -17.11 27.08
CA SER A 272 -2.12 -17.09 28.02
C SER A 272 -3.49 -16.94 27.35
N ILE A 273 -3.52 -16.52 26.07
CA ILE A 273 -4.73 -16.54 25.22
C ILE A 273 -5.31 -17.95 25.07
N ILE A 274 -4.48 -18.99 25.20
CA ILE A 274 -4.92 -20.37 25.14
C ILE A 274 -5.23 -20.81 26.56
N THR A 275 -6.51 -20.76 26.90
CA THR A 275 -7.04 -21.12 28.23
C THR A 275 -6.58 -22.48 28.74
N LYS A 276 -6.22 -23.42 27.84
CA LYS A 276 -5.68 -24.75 28.18
C LYS A 276 -4.22 -24.74 28.69
N PHE A 277 -3.48 -23.66 28.43
CA PHE A 277 -2.13 -23.45 28.97
C PHE A 277 -2.12 -22.50 30.18
N CYS A 278 -3.27 -21.91 30.54
CA CYS A 278 -3.39 -21.18 31.80
C CYS A 278 -3.15 -22.15 32.96
N ASN A 279 -2.26 -21.76 33.87
CA ASN A 279 -2.04 -22.50 35.09
C ASN A 279 -3.25 -22.26 36.00
N LEU A 280 -4.04 -23.30 36.28
CA LEU A 280 -5.19 -23.25 37.20
C LEU A 280 -4.81 -22.73 38.60
N SER A 281 -3.52 -22.70 38.92
CA SER A 281 -2.98 -22.14 40.15
C SER A 281 -2.99 -20.61 40.20
N ASP A 282 -3.07 -19.92 39.07
CA ASP A 282 -3.07 -18.44 38.99
C ASP A 282 -4.45 -17.84 39.37
N GLU A 283 -5.52 -18.63 39.35
CA GLU A 283 -6.86 -18.25 39.86
C GLU A 283 -7.01 -18.42 41.38
N LEU A 284 -5.98 -18.96 42.05
CA LEU A 284 -5.97 -19.25 43.50
C LEU A 284 -5.16 -18.24 44.32
N LEU A 285 -4.73 -17.12 43.72
CA LEU A 285 -4.07 -15.97 44.38
C LEU A 285 -4.99 -14.75 44.35
#